data_AF-A0A136LNH3-F1
#
_entry.id   AF-A0A136LNH3-F1
#
_cell.length_a   1.000
_cell.length_b   1.000
_cell.length_c   1.000
_cell.angle_alpha   90.00
_cell.angle_beta   90.00
_cell.angle_gamma   90.00
#
_symmetry.space_group_name_H-M   'P 1'
#
loop_
_entity.id
_entity.type
_entity.pdbx_description
1 polymer ?
#
loop_
_entity_poly.entity_id
_entity_poly.type
_entity_poly.pdbx_seq_one_letter_code
_entity_poly.pdbx_strand_id
1 'polypeptide(L)'
;MLGFLITALFSLGVCGWGQAVAGRRLASLDPALAWGLRGLIGLGVVGLISLPIGLAPGGVRWGLGVVAALAISGYSLLFASRKTISSPIQLPKGWPLLSLGLAALALLFSLVGVLGPSDTLDWDSLAYHLAVPKLWIQAGQIEFVPTIHHSNFPFLVDNLFLWGLQWGGEAGAKAFVWAYSFWGGLAMFGFARGRYGPSAGWIALAAFWAIPSVLWESGDGFVDAAHGTWSALGV
;
A
#
# COMPACT_ATOMS: atom_id res chain seq x y z
N MET A 1 -9.17 -13.98 0.70
CA MET A 1 -7.87 -14.45 1.24
C MET A 1 -6.77 -14.51 0.18
N LEU A 2 -6.94 -15.23 -0.94
CA LEU A 2 -5.89 -15.31 -1.99
C LEU A 2 -5.51 -13.94 -2.58
N GLY A 3 -6.51 -13.10 -2.87
CA GLY A 3 -6.28 -11.73 -3.37
C GLY A 3 -5.39 -10.89 -2.46
N PHE A 4 -5.64 -10.93 -1.15
CA PHE A 4 -4.81 -10.27 -0.14
C PHE A 4 -3.36 -10.77 -0.18
N LEU A 5 -3.15 -12.10 -0.22
CA LEU A 5 -1.81 -12.68 -0.24
C LEU A 5 -1.04 -12.28 -1.50
N ILE A 6 -1.69 -12.28 -2.67
CA ILE A 6 -1.08 -11.83 -3.93
C ILE A 6 -0.70 -10.36 -3.83
N THR A 7 -1.60 -9.50 -3.35
CA THR A 7 -1.32 -8.06 -3.20
C THR A 7 -0.22 -7.79 -2.18
N ALA A 8 -0.16 -8.52 -1.07
CA ALA A 8 0.89 -8.39 -0.06
C ALA A 8 2.27 -8.80 -0.63
N LEU A 9 2.34 -9.92 -1.37
CA LEU A 9 3.56 -10.35 -2.06
C LEU A 9 3.94 -9.39 -3.19
N PHE A 10 2.97 -8.85 -3.92
CA PHE A 10 3.19 -7.84 -4.94
C PHE A 10 3.81 -6.58 -4.32
N SER A 11 3.20 -6.08 -3.23
CA SER A 11 3.64 -4.90 -2.48
C SER A 11 5.08 -5.06 -1.96
N LEU A 12 5.42 -6.23 -1.41
CA LEU A 12 6.79 -6.53 -1.02
C LEU A 12 7.75 -6.55 -2.21
N GLY A 13 7.34 -7.13 -3.35
CA GLY A 13 8.15 -7.16 -4.56
C GLY A 13 8.50 -5.75 -5.05
N VAL A 14 7.51 -4.86 -5.15
CA VAL A 14 7.71 -3.49 -5.66
C VAL A 14 8.54 -2.60 -4.74
N CYS A 15 8.78 -3.00 -3.48
CA CYS A 15 9.79 -2.35 -2.62
C CYS A 15 11.18 -2.33 -3.26
N GLY A 16 11.49 -3.31 -4.12
CA GLY A 16 12.74 -3.34 -4.88
C GLY A 16 12.90 -2.14 -5.82
N TRP A 17 11.80 -1.68 -6.42
CA TRP A 17 11.80 -0.46 -7.24
C TRP A 17 11.96 0.78 -6.37
N GLY A 18 11.34 0.84 -5.18
CA GLY A 18 11.63 1.89 -4.20
C GLY A 18 13.11 1.93 -3.79
N GLN A 19 13.75 0.77 -3.64
CA GLN A 19 15.18 0.65 -3.38
C GLN A 19 16.02 1.11 -4.59
N ALA A 20 15.63 0.81 -5.83
CA ALA A 20 16.34 1.28 -7.02
C ALA A 20 16.24 2.80 -7.19
N VAL A 21 15.06 3.38 -6.95
CA VAL A 21 14.78 4.81 -7.13
C VAL A 21 15.42 5.65 -6.03
N ALA A 22 15.25 5.26 -4.75
CA ALA A 22 15.61 6.10 -3.61
C ALA A 22 16.64 5.47 -2.67
N GLY A 23 17.07 4.22 -2.88
CA GLY A 23 17.84 3.45 -1.90
C GLY A 23 19.12 4.12 -1.41
N ARG A 24 19.82 4.87 -2.26
CA ARG A 24 21.03 5.63 -1.87
C ARG A 24 20.71 6.74 -0.86
N ARG A 25 19.58 7.44 -1.03
CA ARG A 25 19.12 8.52 -0.14
C ARG A 25 18.53 7.96 1.15
N LEU A 26 17.99 6.75 1.10
CA LEU A 26 17.39 6.08 2.25
C LEU A 26 18.41 5.28 3.10
N ALA A 27 19.62 5.06 2.61
CA ALA A 27 20.62 4.20 3.25
C ALA A 27 21.09 4.70 4.62
N SER A 28 21.05 6.01 4.87
CA SER A 28 21.44 6.61 6.14
C SER A 28 20.28 6.72 7.14
N LEU A 29 19.05 6.37 6.73
CA LEU A 29 17.87 6.44 7.58
C LEU A 29 17.77 5.22 8.49
N ASP A 30 16.90 5.32 9.50
CA ASP A 30 16.49 4.18 10.28
C ASP A 30 16.02 3.03 9.35
N PRO A 31 16.41 1.76 9.59
CA PRO A 31 16.08 0.66 8.70
C PRO A 31 14.58 0.47 8.44
N ALA A 32 13.73 0.67 9.45
CA ALA A 32 12.29 0.57 9.29
C ALA A 32 11.75 1.75 8.48
N LEU A 33 12.27 2.96 8.70
CA LEU A 33 11.92 4.13 7.90
C LEU A 33 12.26 3.91 6.42
N ALA A 34 13.46 3.40 6.14
CA ALA A 34 13.89 3.08 4.79
C ALA A 34 12.99 2.02 4.13
N TRP A 35 12.60 0.97 4.85
CA TRP A 35 11.66 -0.04 4.32
C TRP A 35 10.26 0.52 4.07
N GLY A 36 9.71 1.30 4.99
CA GLY A 36 8.43 1.98 4.81
C GLY A 36 8.43 2.85 3.55
N LEU A 37 9.43 3.72 3.40
CA LEU A 37 9.56 4.58 2.23
C LEU A 37 9.77 3.82 0.92
N ARG A 38 10.52 2.71 0.92
CA ARG A 38 10.67 1.84 -0.27
C ARG A 38 9.33 1.26 -0.72
N GLY A 39 8.52 0.78 0.21
CA GLY A 39 7.20 0.22 -0.09
C GLY A 39 6.25 1.26 -0.64
N LEU A 40 6.16 2.42 0.03
CA LEU A 40 5.35 3.55 -0.43
C LEU A 40 5.77 4.02 -1.83
N ILE A 41 7.07 4.25 -2.06
CA ILE A 41 7.59 4.66 -3.37
C ILE A 41 7.32 3.59 -4.43
N GLY A 42 7.53 2.31 -4.10
CA GLY A 42 7.28 1.20 -5.01
C GLY A 42 5.82 1.15 -5.47
N LEU A 43 4.88 1.23 -4.52
CA LEU A 43 3.44 1.30 -4.81
C LEU A 43 3.08 2.56 -5.60
N GLY A 44 3.65 3.71 -5.25
CA GLY A 44 3.43 4.97 -5.97
C GLY A 44 3.92 4.90 -7.42
N VAL A 45 5.11 4.33 -7.66
CA VAL A 45 5.64 4.11 -9.02
C VAL A 45 4.69 3.22 -9.82
N VAL A 46 4.22 2.10 -9.26
CA VAL A 46 3.26 1.24 -9.94
C VAL A 46 1.95 1.98 -10.22
N GLY A 47 1.41 2.71 -9.26
CA GLY A 47 0.18 3.50 -9.43
C GLY A 47 0.30 4.51 -10.57
N LEU A 48 1.44 5.20 -10.67
CA LEU A 48 1.73 6.18 -11.72
C LEU A 48 1.82 5.56 -13.11
N ILE A 49 2.61 4.49 -13.28
CA ILE A 49 2.80 3.85 -14.61
C ILE A 49 1.55 3.09 -15.07
N SER A 50 0.66 2.73 -14.15
CA SER A 50 -0.57 2.02 -14.46
C SER A 50 -1.53 2.89 -15.29
N LEU A 51 -1.47 4.22 -15.15
CA LEU A 51 -2.28 5.13 -15.96
C LEU A 51 -1.95 5.02 -17.47
N PRO A 52 -0.71 5.26 -17.94
CA PRO A 52 -0.40 5.13 -19.36
C PRO A 52 -0.54 3.69 -19.86
N ILE A 53 -0.30 2.68 -19.01
CA ILE A 53 -0.59 1.28 -19.35
C ILE A 53 -2.08 1.11 -19.62
N GLY A 54 -2.94 1.54 -18.71
CA GLY A 54 -4.39 1.36 -18.82
C GLY A 54 -5.02 2.16 -19.96
N LEU A 55 -4.50 3.35 -20.26
CA LEU A 55 -4.99 4.18 -21.38
C LEU A 55 -4.64 3.62 -22.77
N ALA A 56 -3.63 2.77 -22.86
CA ALA A 56 -3.28 2.12 -24.12
C ALA A 56 -4.34 1.06 -24.50
N PRO A 57 -4.64 0.85 -25.79
CA PRO A 57 -5.61 -0.16 -26.22
C PRO A 57 -5.26 -1.57 -25.70
N GLY A 58 -6.21 -2.21 -25.02
CA GLY A 58 -6.01 -3.52 -24.37
C GLY A 58 -5.09 -3.49 -23.14
N GLY A 59 -4.69 -2.29 -22.72
CA GLY A 59 -3.76 -1.97 -21.63
C GLY A 59 -4.03 -2.69 -20.33
N VAL A 60 -5.30 -2.77 -19.96
CA VAL A 60 -5.73 -3.43 -18.72
C VAL A 60 -5.45 -4.95 -18.76
N ARG A 61 -5.45 -5.57 -19.96
CA ARG A 61 -5.23 -7.01 -20.11
C ARG A 61 -3.75 -7.36 -20.14
N TRP A 62 -2.98 -6.76 -21.05
CA TRP A 62 -1.54 -7.05 -21.15
C TRP A 62 -0.74 -6.41 -20.02
N GLY A 63 -1.24 -5.31 -19.43
CA GLY A 63 -0.64 -4.62 -18.30
C GLY A 63 -0.49 -5.49 -17.06
N LEU A 64 -1.35 -6.49 -16.89
CA LEU A 64 -1.24 -7.48 -15.81
C LEU A 64 0.12 -8.19 -15.83
N GLY A 65 0.61 -8.55 -17.02
CA GLY A 65 1.94 -9.15 -17.19
C GLY A 65 3.07 -8.17 -16.87
N VAL A 66 2.90 -6.89 -17.20
CA VAL A 66 3.88 -5.83 -16.91
C VAL A 66 3.99 -5.60 -15.41
N VAL A 67 2.87 -5.44 -14.70
CA VAL A 67 2.89 -5.24 -13.24
C VAL A 67 3.45 -6.47 -12.52
N ALA A 68 3.11 -7.69 -12.97
CA ALA A 68 3.71 -8.91 -12.43
C ALA A 68 5.23 -8.95 -12.64
N ALA A 69 5.72 -8.58 -13.83
CA ALA A 69 7.15 -8.49 -14.12
C ALA A 69 7.85 -7.43 -13.25
N LEU A 70 7.18 -6.33 -12.93
CA LEU A 70 7.72 -5.31 -12.01
C LEU A 70 7.86 -5.85 -10.59
N ALA A 71 6.87 -6.59 -10.07
CA ALA A 71 7.00 -7.22 -8.76
C ALA A 71 8.15 -8.24 -8.74
N ILE A 72 8.27 -9.08 -9.76
CA ILE A 72 9.33 -10.10 -9.87
C ILE A 72 10.72 -9.46 -9.97
N SER A 73 10.89 -8.47 -10.85
CA SER A 73 12.15 -7.72 -10.98
C SER A 73 12.48 -6.94 -9.70
N GLY A 74 11.47 -6.46 -8.98
CA GLY A 74 11.62 -5.87 -7.67
C GLY A 74 12.24 -6.82 -6.64
N TYR A 75 11.82 -8.09 -6.58
CA TYR A 75 12.49 -9.10 -5.75
C TYR A 75 13.97 -9.28 -6.12
N SER A 76 14.30 -9.28 -7.41
CA SER A 76 15.69 -9.35 -7.87
C SER A 76 16.53 -8.15 -7.39
N LEU A 77 15.94 -6.94 -7.40
CA LEU A 77 16.59 -5.72 -6.89
C LEU A 77 16.80 -5.77 -5.37
N LEU A 78 15.81 -6.27 -4.61
CA LEU A 78 15.96 -6.51 -3.17
C LEU A 78 17.06 -7.53 -2.87
N PHE A 79 17.07 -8.64 -3.62
CA PHE A 79 18.10 -9.67 -3.47
C PHE A 79 19.49 -9.14 -3.79
N ALA A 80 19.64 -8.34 -4.86
CA ALA A 80 20.91 -7.69 -5.19
C ALA A 80 21.37 -6.72 -4.09
N SER A 81 20.43 -6.04 -3.43
CA SER A 81 20.67 -5.06 -2.37
C SER A 81 20.73 -5.66 -0.95
N ARG A 82 20.62 -6.99 -0.80
CA ARG A 82 20.48 -7.65 0.52
C ARG A 82 21.64 -7.38 1.50
N LYS A 83 22.84 -7.10 0.98
CA LYS A 83 24.02 -6.78 1.82
C LYS A 83 23.98 -5.38 2.41
N THR A 84 23.23 -4.47 1.77
CA THR A 84 23.11 -3.06 2.18
C THR A 84 21.82 -2.79 2.95
N ILE A 85 20.87 -3.72 2.93
CA ILE A 85 19.58 -3.59 3.60
C ILE A 85 19.65 -4.29 4.95
N SER A 86 19.51 -3.52 6.02
CA SER A 86 19.40 -4.03 7.39
C SER A 86 17.97 -4.43 7.75
N SER A 87 17.85 -5.31 8.75
CA SER A 87 16.55 -5.71 9.32
C SER A 87 15.84 -4.50 9.95
N PRO A 88 14.53 -4.32 9.69
CA PRO A 88 13.81 -3.14 10.14
C PRO A 88 13.50 -3.15 11.65
N ILE A 89 13.27 -4.33 12.26
CA ILE A 89 12.60 -4.41 13.57
C ILE A 89 13.37 -5.31 14.55
N GLN A 90 13.46 -4.84 15.80
CA GLN A 90 13.79 -5.65 16.98
C GLN A 90 12.58 -5.65 17.91
N LEU A 91 12.21 -6.81 18.45
CA LEU A 91 11.06 -6.93 19.35
C LEU A 91 11.27 -6.11 20.63
N PRO A 92 10.23 -5.41 21.14
CA PRO A 92 10.34 -4.66 22.37
C PRO A 92 10.41 -5.59 23.58
N LYS A 93 10.96 -5.07 24.68
CA LYS A 93 10.93 -5.72 26.00
C LYS A 93 10.27 -4.76 26.99
N GLY A 94 9.53 -5.30 27.96
CA GLY A 94 8.84 -4.51 28.98
C GLY A 94 7.56 -3.84 28.44
N TRP A 95 7.25 -2.65 28.94
CA TRP A 95 5.97 -1.98 28.67
C TRP A 95 5.65 -1.70 27.17
N PRO A 96 6.62 -1.49 26.24
CA PRO A 96 6.28 -1.28 24.82
C PRO A 96 5.71 -2.54 24.13
N LEU A 97 5.71 -3.70 24.80
CA LEU A 97 4.95 -4.88 24.34
C LEU A 97 3.45 -4.58 24.22
N LEU A 98 2.91 -3.70 25.07
CA LEU A 98 1.52 -3.25 24.95
C LEU A 98 1.29 -2.53 23.61
N SER A 99 2.19 -1.64 23.22
CA SER A 99 2.11 -0.95 21.94
C SER A 99 2.20 -1.90 20.75
N LEU A 100 3.05 -2.93 20.81
CA LEU A 100 3.08 -4.00 19.81
C LEU A 100 1.73 -4.74 19.75
N GLY A 101 1.13 -5.08 20.89
CA GLY A 101 -0.17 -5.73 20.96
C GLY A 101 -1.29 -4.88 20.35
N LEU A 102 -1.33 -3.58 20.65
CA LEU A 102 -2.29 -2.63 20.08
C LEU A 102 -2.10 -2.47 18.57
N ALA A 103 -0.84 -2.36 18.11
CA ALA A 103 -0.52 -2.27 16.70
C ALA A 103 -0.95 -3.55 15.93
N ALA A 104 -0.70 -4.73 16.51
CA ALA A 104 -1.13 -6.00 15.93
C ALA A 104 -2.66 -6.12 15.87
N LEU A 105 -3.36 -5.68 16.93
CA LEU A 105 -4.82 -5.67 16.97
C LEU A 105 -5.42 -4.72 15.91
N ALA A 106 -4.83 -3.54 15.73
CA ALA A 106 -5.25 -2.57 14.72
C ALA A 106 -5.08 -3.11 13.29
N LEU A 107 -3.94 -3.72 12.98
CA LEU A 107 -3.73 -4.39 11.69
C LEU A 107 -4.67 -5.58 11.47
N LEU A 108 -4.97 -6.34 12.53
CA LEU A 108 -5.91 -7.46 12.43
C LEU A 108 -7.33 -6.96 12.16
N PHE A 109 -7.76 -5.87 12.81
CA PHE A 109 -9.07 -5.28 12.60
C PHE A 109 -9.25 -4.78 11.15
N SER A 110 -8.28 -4.02 10.64
CA SER A 110 -8.30 -3.60 9.23
C SER A 110 -8.23 -4.80 8.27
N LEU A 111 -7.48 -5.86 8.59
CA LEU A 111 -7.45 -7.08 7.78
C LEU A 111 -8.82 -7.78 7.71
N VAL A 112 -9.62 -7.74 8.78
CA VAL A 112 -11.01 -8.24 8.74
C VAL A 112 -11.82 -7.43 7.72
N GLY A 113 -11.68 -6.11 7.69
CA GLY A 113 -12.25 -5.24 6.67
C GLY A 113 -11.82 -5.64 5.25
N VAL A 114 -10.51 -5.82 5.02
CA VAL A 114 -9.97 -6.21 3.70
C VAL A 114 -10.57 -7.52 3.20
N LEU A 115 -10.71 -8.51 4.10
CA LEU A 115 -11.22 -9.84 3.75
C LEU A 115 -12.74 -9.90 3.66
N GLY A 116 -13.45 -8.97 4.30
CA GLY A 116 -14.89 -8.82 4.22
C GLY A 116 -15.34 -8.17 2.90
N PRO A 117 -16.60 -8.37 2.48
CA PRO A 117 -17.17 -7.62 1.37
C PRO A 117 -17.29 -6.14 1.73
N SER A 118 -17.21 -5.27 0.72
CA SER A 118 -17.55 -3.85 0.91
C SER A 118 -19.05 -3.73 1.19
N ASP A 119 -19.44 -2.92 2.18
CA ASP A 119 -20.84 -2.73 2.57
C ASP A 119 -21.26 -1.25 2.49
N THR A 120 -22.44 -0.91 2.99
CA THR A 120 -22.98 0.46 2.91
C THR A 120 -22.17 1.51 3.66
N LEU A 121 -21.26 1.12 4.56
CA LEU A 121 -20.33 2.03 5.22
C LEU A 121 -19.15 2.40 4.30
N ASP A 122 -18.87 1.58 3.28
CA ASP A 122 -17.81 1.76 2.30
C ASP A 122 -18.34 2.38 0.99
N TRP A 123 -19.06 3.51 1.13
CA TRP A 123 -19.86 4.07 0.04
C TRP A 123 -19.00 4.50 -1.15
N ASP A 124 -17.87 5.18 -0.94
CA ASP A 124 -17.02 5.67 -2.04
C ASP A 124 -16.39 4.52 -2.83
N SER A 125 -16.03 3.42 -2.15
CA SER A 125 -15.53 2.22 -2.83
C SER A 125 -16.57 1.59 -3.74
N LEU A 126 -17.80 1.47 -3.24
CA LEU A 126 -18.91 0.96 -4.01
C LEU A 126 -19.33 1.91 -5.14
N ALA A 127 -19.27 3.22 -4.91
CA ALA A 127 -19.74 4.23 -5.84
C ALA A 127 -18.74 4.48 -6.98
N TYR A 128 -17.43 4.53 -6.69
CA TYR A 128 -16.44 4.86 -7.72
C TYR A 128 -15.06 4.19 -7.56
N HIS A 129 -14.46 4.07 -6.36
CA HIS A 129 -13.07 3.55 -6.29
C HIS A 129 -12.92 2.11 -6.78
N LEU A 130 -13.94 1.27 -6.59
CA LEU A 130 -13.97 -0.10 -7.16
C LEU A 130 -14.87 -0.19 -8.39
N ALA A 131 -15.94 0.61 -8.46
CA ALA A 131 -16.86 0.58 -9.59
C ALA A 131 -16.22 1.02 -10.90
N VAL A 132 -15.47 2.13 -10.90
CA VAL A 132 -14.82 2.65 -12.11
C VAL A 132 -13.75 1.68 -12.63
N PRO A 133 -12.83 1.15 -11.81
CA PRO A 133 -11.91 0.12 -12.27
C PRO A 133 -12.59 -1.16 -12.78
N LYS A 134 -13.72 -1.58 -12.19
CA LYS A 134 -14.51 -2.72 -12.72
C LYS A 134 -15.00 -2.44 -14.15
N LEU A 135 -15.44 -1.22 -14.45
CA LEU A 135 -15.83 -0.82 -15.82
C LEU A 135 -14.64 -0.84 -16.78
N TRP A 136 -13.47 -0.33 -16.37
CA TRP A 136 -12.25 -0.38 -17.19
C TRP A 136 -11.75 -1.80 -17.45
N ILE A 137 -11.91 -2.71 -16.48
CA ILE A 137 -11.61 -4.14 -16.67
C ILE A 137 -12.52 -4.75 -17.74
N GLN A 138 -13.81 -4.42 -17.71
CA GLN A 138 -14.76 -4.89 -18.72
C GLN A 138 -14.43 -4.34 -20.11
N ALA A 139 -14.09 -3.06 -20.21
CA ALA A 139 -13.66 -2.42 -21.45
C ALA A 139 -12.29 -2.93 -21.94
N GLY A 140 -11.43 -3.42 -21.05
CA GLY A 140 -10.06 -3.84 -21.34
C GLY A 140 -9.08 -2.66 -21.49
N GLN A 141 -9.51 -1.44 -21.19
CA GLN A 141 -8.73 -0.21 -21.21
C GLN A 141 -9.37 0.81 -20.25
N ILE A 142 -8.59 1.78 -19.80
CA ILE A 142 -9.09 2.98 -19.12
C ILE A 142 -9.79 3.85 -20.15
N GLU A 143 -11.07 4.10 -19.95
CA GLU A 143 -11.90 4.94 -20.82
C GLU A 143 -12.78 5.88 -20.01
N PHE A 144 -13.28 6.92 -20.67
CA PHE A 144 -14.15 7.91 -20.04
C PHE A 144 -15.47 7.28 -19.59
N VAL A 145 -15.88 7.52 -18.35
CA VAL A 145 -17.15 7.04 -17.78
C VAL A 145 -18.11 8.22 -17.59
N PRO A 146 -19.08 8.46 -18.50
CA PRO A 146 -19.88 9.68 -18.52
C PRO A 146 -20.74 9.89 -17.26
N THR A 147 -21.17 8.80 -16.62
CA THR A 147 -22.11 8.82 -15.49
C THR A 147 -21.42 8.97 -14.13
N ILE A 148 -20.08 8.86 -14.08
CA ILE A 148 -19.31 8.88 -12.84
C ILE A 148 -18.18 9.89 -13.00
N HIS A 149 -18.42 11.14 -12.58
CA HIS A 149 -17.43 12.22 -12.75
C HIS A 149 -16.11 11.95 -12.00
N HIS A 150 -16.15 11.21 -10.88
CA HIS A 150 -14.97 10.72 -10.15
C HIS A 150 -14.01 9.91 -11.03
N SER A 151 -14.46 9.39 -12.18
CA SER A 151 -13.60 8.75 -13.20
C SER A 151 -12.57 9.67 -13.85
N ASN A 152 -12.56 10.97 -13.51
CA ASN A 152 -11.60 11.95 -14.01
C ASN A 152 -10.66 12.50 -12.92
N PHE A 153 -10.71 11.95 -11.69
CA PHE A 153 -9.82 12.37 -10.61
C PHE A 153 -8.38 11.85 -10.82
N PRO A 154 -7.36 12.45 -10.17
CA PRO A 154 -6.00 11.95 -10.27
C PRO A 154 -5.88 10.52 -9.69
N PHE A 155 -5.56 9.55 -10.54
CA PHE A 155 -5.45 8.15 -10.13
C PHE A 155 -4.01 7.78 -9.80
N LEU A 156 -3.69 7.73 -8.51
CA LEU A 156 -2.47 7.09 -8.02
C LEU A 156 -2.79 5.74 -7.38
N VAL A 157 -3.62 5.77 -6.33
CA VAL A 157 -3.98 4.58 -5.55
C VAL A 157 -5.05 3.77 -6.27
N ASP A 158 -6.07 4.40 -6.85
CA ASP A 158 -7.13 3.72 -7.63
C ASP A 158 -6.59 2.85 -8.77
N ASN A 159 -5.51 3.31 -9.41
CA ASN A 159 -4.86 2.54 -10.46
C ASN A 159 -4.29 1.21 -9.96
N LEU A 160 -4.00 1.08 -8.66
CA LEU A 160 -3.61 -0.19 -8.06
C LEU A 160 -4.83 -1.11 -7.88
N PHE A 161 -6.01 -0.56 -7.60
CA PHE A 161 -7.25 -1.33 -7.48
C PHE A 161 -7.61 -2.05 -8.78
N LEU A 162 -7.28 -1.45 -9.93
CA LEU A 162 -7.41 -2.09 -11.25
C LEU A 162 -6.75 -3.48 -11.28
N TRP A 163 -5.56 -3.62 -10.71
CA TRP A 163 -4.82 -4.88 -10.68
C TRP A 163 -5.31 -5.80 -9.56
N GLY A 164 -5.55 -5.22 -8.38
CA GLY A 164 -6.08 -5.93 -7.22
C GLY A 164 -7.40 -6.65 -7.52
N LEU A 165 -8.30 -5.98 -8.23
CA LEU A 165 -9.57 -6.53 -8.69
C LEU A 165 -9.38 -7.72 -9.64
N GLN A 166 -8.42 -7.65 -10.57
CA GLN A 166 -8.20 -8.69 -11.56
C GLN A 166 -7.67 -10.01 -10.97
N TRP A 167 -6.73 -9.96 -10.02
CA TRP A 167 -6.18 -11.19 -9.42
C TRP A 167 -6.86 -11.63 -8.13
N GLY A 168 -7.66 -10.76 -7.51
CA GLY A 168 -8.08 -10.95 -6.12
C GLY A 168 -9.43 -10.39 -5.74
N GLY A 169 -10.18 -9.80 -6.68
CA GLY A 169 -11.43 -9.12 -6.39
C GLY A 169 -11.26 -7.95 -5.41
N GLU A 170 -12.31 -7.64 -4.66
CA GLU A 170 -12.30 -6.51 -3.71
C GLU A 170 -11.20 -6.67 -2.65
N ALA A 171 -11.02 -7.87 -2.11
CA ALA A 171 -9.96 -8.13 -1.14
C ALA A 171 -8.55 -7.87 -1.71
N GLY A 172 -8.34 -8.11 -3.02
CA GLY A 172 -7.08 -7.78 -3.69
C GLY A 172 -6.86 -6.27 -3.82
N ALA A 173 -7.93 -5.52 -4.11
CA ALA A 173 -7.88 -4.06 -4.21
C ALA A 173 -7.68 -3.39 -2.85
N LYS A 174 -8.53 -3.71 -1.86
CA LYS A 174 -8.45 -3.16 -0.50
C LYS A 174 -7.12 -3.46 0.19
N ALA A 175 -6.51 -4.60 -0.14
CA ALA A 175 -5.18 -4.94 0.35
C ALA A 175 -4.08 -3.93 -0.05
N PHE A 176 -4.28 -3.11 -1.10
CA PHE A 176 -3.34 -2.02 -1.40
C PHE A 176 -3.42 -0.88 -0.38
N VAL A 177 -4.62 -0.50 0.07
CA VAL A 177 -4.79 0.51 1.13
C VAL A 177 -4.18 0.00 2.43
N TRP A 178 -4.47 -1.27 2.76
CA TRP A 178 -3.84 -1.95 3.88
C TRP A 178 -2.31 -1.97 3.78
N ALA A 179 -1.76 -2.22 2.59
CA ALA A 179 -0.31 -2.19 2.36
C ALA A 179 0.29 -0.78 2.50
N TYR A 180 -0.41 0.27 2.03
CA TYR A 180 -0.02 1.66 2.28
C TYR A 180 0.04 1.96 3.78
N SER A 181 -0.99 1.56 4.52
CA SER A 181 -1.04 1.70 5.97
C SER A 181 0.09 0.93 6.66
N PHE A 182 0.39 -0.29 6.20
CA PHE A 182 1.50 -1.09 6.73
C PHE A 182 2.86 -0.39 6.53
N TRP A 183 3.16 0.06 5.31
CA TRP A 183 4.42 0.73 4.99
C TRP A 183 4.53 2.10 5.64
N GLY A 184 3.43 2.86 5.70
CA GLY A 184 3.34 4.13 6.42
C GLY A 184 3.57 3.95 7.91
N GLY A 185 2.97 2.94 8.54
CA GLY A 185 3.21 2.60 9.94
C GLY A 185 4.68 2.25 10.18
N LEU A 186 5.29 1.44 9.31
CA LEU A 186 6.72 1.11 9.39
C LEU A 186 7.62 2.36 9.24
N ALA A 187 7.23 3.29 8.37
CA ALA A 187 7.90 4.58 8.22
C ALA A 187 7.83 5.42 9.50
N MET A 188 6.63 5.55 10.09
CA MET A 188 6.40 6.27 11.35
C MET A 188 7.17 5.64 12.52
N PHE A 189 7.16 4.31 12.61
CA PHE A 189 7.95 3.56 13.60
C PHE A 189 9.44 3.91 13.48
N GLY A 190 10.01 3.81 12.27
CA GLY A 190 11.42 4.06 12.05
C GLY A 190 11.82 5.52 12.28
N PHE A 191 10.97 6.46 11.88
CA PHE A 191 11.17 7.89 12.12
C PHE A 191 11.23 8.19 13.62
N ALA A 192 10.21 7.75 14.39
CA ALA A 192 10.18 7.98 15.83
C ALA A 192 11.29 7.22 16.56
N ARG A 193 11.62 5.99 16.14
CA ARG A 193 12.72 5.22 16.71
C ARG A 193 14.06 5.89 16.51
N GLY A 194 14.36 6.33 15.29
CA GLY A 194 15.62 6.97 14.95
C GLY A 194 15.85 8.27 15.70
N ARG A 195 14.78 8.98 16.09
CA ARG A 195 14.86 10.29 16.74
C ARG A 195 14.69 10.26 18.26
N TYR A 196 13.87 9.35 18.78
CA TYR A 196 13.44 9.35 20.19
C TYR A 196 13.63 7.98 20.87
N GLY A 197 14.22 7.01 20.17
CA GLY A 197 14.58 5.70 20.71
C GLY A 197 13.52 4.60 20.53
N PRO A 198 13.85 3.35 20.88
CA PRO A 198 13.04 2.16 20.54
C PRO A 198 11.59 2.21 21.01
N SER A 199 11.35 2.67 22.24
CA SER A 199 10.00 2.75 22.81
C SER A 199 9.11 3.76 22.07
N ALA A 200 9.69 4.89 21.64
CA ALA A 200 8.96 5.91 20.89
C ALA A 200 8.52 5.38 19.52
N GLY A 201 9.35 4.54 18.87
CA GLY A 201 8.96 3.84 17.64
C GLY A 201 7.69 3.01 17.82
N TRP A 202 7.65 2.17 18.86
CA TRP A 202 6.48 1.32 19.12
C TRP A 202 5.23 2.13 19.51
N ILE A 203 5.38 3.19 20.30
CA ILE A 203 4.26 4.11 20.58
C ILE A 203 3.76 4.73 19.28
N ALA A 204 4.63 5.26 18.44
CA ALA A 204 4.25 5.93 17.20
C ALA A 204 3.51 4.99 16.24
N LEU A 205 3.98 3.74 16.13
CA LEU A 205 3.32 2.70 15.34
C LEU A 205 1.89 2.43 15.83
N ALA A 206 1.76 2.19 17.14
CA ALA A 206 0.47 1.91 17.76
C ALA A 206 -0.47 3.12 17.65
N ALA A 207 0.04 4.33 17.89
CA ALA A 207 -0.72 5.56 17.79
C ALA A 207 -1.22 5.78 16.35
N PHE A 208 -0.37 5.60 15.34
CA PHE A 208 -0.72 5.78 13.93
C PHE A 208 -1.83 4.82 13.48
N TRP A 209 -1.67 3.50 13.71
CA TRP A 209 -2.69 2.53 13.31
C TRP A 209 -3.94 2.56 14.18
N ALA A 210 -3.87 3.12 15.38
CA ALA A 210 -5.04 3.32 16.23
C ALA A 210 -5.80 4.62 15.94
N ILE A 211 -5.32 5.48 15.03
CA ILE A 211 -6.11 6.63 14.55
C ILE A 211 -7.40 6.06 13.95
N PRO A 212 -8.59 6.48 14.41
CA PRO A 212 -9.85 5.87 13.98
C PRO A 212 -10.05 5.83 12.46
N SER A 213 -9.70 6.90 11.75
CA SER A 213 -9.78 6.95 10.28
C SER A 213 -8.80 5.98 9.62
N VAL A 214 -7.53 5.94 10.06
CA VAL A 214 -6.54 4.99 9.53
C VAL A 214 -6.99 3.56 9.80
N LEU A 215 -7.44 3.24 11.01
CA LEU A 215 -7.88 1.91 11.41
C LEU A 215 -9.03 1.40 10.53
N TRP A 216 -10.01 2.26 10.29
CA TRP A 216 -11.19 1.94 9.51
C TRP A 216 -10.87 1.86 8.01
N GLU A 217 -10.36 2.94 7.42
CA GLU A 217 -10.14 3.04 5.98
C GLU A 217 -9.05 2.09 5.46
N SER A 218 -8.09 1.67 6.30
CA SER A 218 -7.11 0.63 5.92
C SER A 218 -7.74 -0.73 5.62
N GLY A 219 -8.99 -0.94 6.05
CA GLY A 219 -9.79 -2.14 5.75
C GLY A 219 -10.63 -2.04 4.48
N ASP A 220 -10.78 -0.84 3.92
CA ASP A 220 -11.75 -0.50 2.89
C ASP A 220 -11.05 -0.06 1.59
N GLY A 221 -11.81 0.36 0.58
CA GLY A 221 -11.27 0.87 -0.69
C GLY A 221 -11.04 2.38 -0.73
N PHE A 222 -11.14 3.08 0.41
CA PHE A 222 -10.88 4.51 0.52
C PHE A 222 -9.40 4.83 0.25
N VAL A 223 -9.15 5.76 -0.66
CA VAL A 223 -7.78 6.17 -0.99
C VAL A 223 -7.19 7.17 0.01
N ASP A 224 -8.04 7.77 0.85
CA ASP A 224 -7.68 8.78 1.85
C ASP A 224 -6.66 8.26 2.86
N ALA A 225 -6.81 7.05 3.39
CA ALA A 225 -5.79 6.44 4.25
C ALA A 225 -4.43 6.31 3.54
N ALA A 226 -4.42 5.94 2.27
CA ALA A 226 -3.19 5.84 1.49
C ALA A 226 -2.57 7.23 1.23
N HIS A 227 -3.35 8.22 0.84
CA HIS A 227 -2.87 9.61 0.68
C HIS A 227 -2.44 10.24 2.01
N GLY A 228 -3.14 9.93 3.10
CA GLY A 228 -2.84 10.36 4.45
C GLY A 228 -1.49 9.82 4.93
N THR A 229 -1.07 8.63 4.50
CA THR A 229 0.27 8.11 4.81
C THR A 229 1.40 8.97 4.22
N TRP A 230 1.20 9.53 3.02
CA TRP A 230 2.15 10.48 2.42
C TRP A 230 2.17 11.81 3.18
N SER A 231 0.99 12.34 3.50
CA SER A 231 0.83 13.58 4.26
C SER A 231 1.47 13.48 5.66
N ALA A 232 1.31 12.34 6.34
CA ALA A 232 1.90 12.09 7.66
C ALA A 232 3.44 12.11 7.65
N LEU A 233 4.05 11.82 6.50
CA LEU A 233 5.50 11.89 6.29
C LEU A 233 5.98 13.29 5.88
N GLY A 234 5.06 14.26 5.73
CA GLY A 234 5.37 15.65 5.39
C GLY A 234 5.76 15.85 3.92
N VAL A 235 5.25 15.01 3.03
CA VAL A 235 5.45 15.07 1.57
C VAL A 235 4.16 15.44 0.87
#